data_AF-A0AAW0A350-F1
#
_entry.id   AF-A0AAW0A350-F1
#
_cell.length_a   1.000
_cell.length_b   1.000
_cell.length_c   1.000
_cell.angle_alpha   90.00
_cell.angle_beta   90.00
_cell.angle_gamma   90.00
#
_symmetry.space_group_name_H-M   'P 1'
#
loop_
_entity.id
_entity.type
_entity.pdbx_description
1 polymer ?
#
loop_
_entity_poly.entity_id
_entity_poly.type
_entity_poly.pdbx_seq_one_letter_code
_entity_poly.pdbx_strand_id
1 'polypeptide(L)'
;MPPMSIPADIIANMQDESFWSRLEATVVFRITKVGSGIMPQVAAASRKQGKTGSLEQRIADRCEMARMGVKLATAMGGTALLEAGPGPHRNPPTVDGMMYCLDMVDSIIRRDYPRRKPDMVKLPYLLKRIRHLLRVFYDFHVGKRLHPDLTLCDWPQMFNVGITLHRVGLCLQLDPPRLRAAMDVGGRELETFLLDDELDVGDFRKAALVIEKRVAADVEAEDSNRMAAGEAETAAEKDLAAHVLAWFLGDIAVAFVMHEHAGSADDEKRWASKAMDRLVHWSTSKTLRLTLGDTLTDAMRPIYWSTPLLIKFSHAGGLGALFGDWINSACKDLCEDVLKKLPDEAWEKQTPASLVAVTRELQQKLEDETPDLAVSFLYIIYNSSCTSRRYHWFNMTISARWDCLEFYGCCAEGCPEKDALEGLREVRVRGVREKEVEARLDAWGGKVKACAACGETAYCSAGCQRADWEKHKPECLKKRKLARR
;
A
#
# COMPACT_ATOMS: atom_id res chain seq x y z
N MET A 1 -2.67 -27.69 3.72
CA MET A 1 -1.45 -27.02 3.22
C MET A 1 -0.43 -27.02 4.36
N PRO A 2 0.80 -27.50 4.17
CA PRO A 2 1.84 -27.36 5.18
C PRO A 2 2.29 -25.89 5.27
N PRO A 3 2.77 -25.41 6.43
CA PRO A 3 3.29 -24.06 6.57
C PRO A 3 4.50 -23.87 5.66
N MET A 4 4.51 -22.80 4.85
CA MET A 4 5.68 -22.38 4.08
C MET A 4 6.81 -22.04 5.06
N SER A 5 7.91 -22.79 5.00
CA SER A 5 9.16 -22.44 5.65
C SER A 5 9.82 -21.28 4.91
N ILE A 6 10.34 -20.30 5.66
CA ILE A 6 11.17 -19.24 5.10
C ILE A 6 12.41 -19.89 4.45
N PRO A 7 12.74 -19.54 3.19
CA PRO A 7 13.94 -20.02 2.50
C PRO A 7 15.23 -19.81 3.33
N ALA A 8 16.07 -20.84 3.39
CA ALA A 8 17.24 -20.88 4.29
C ALA A 8 18.34 -19.87 3.93
N ASP A 9 18.39 -19.45 2.67
CA ASP A 9 19.26 -18.40 2.12
C ASP A 9 18.91 -17.01 2.65
N ILE A 10 17.62 -16.73 2.90
CA ILE A 10 17.19 -15.48 3.56
C ILE A 10 17.70 -15.42 5.00
N ILE A 11 17.62 -16.54 5.71
CA ILE A 11 18.14 -16.66 7.08
C ILE A 11 19.67 -16.54 7.07
N ALA A 12 20.36 -17.08 6.06
CA ALA A 12 21.80 -17.02 5.93
C ALA A 12 22.32 -15.59 5.63
N ASN A 13 21.64 -14.82 4.78
CA ASN A 13 22.02 -13.43 4.48
C ASN A 13 21.84 -12.50 5.68
N MET A 14 20.83 -12.73 6.51
CA MET A 14 20.67 -11.98 7.77
C MET A 14 21.74 -12.32 8.83
N GLN A 15 22.47 -13.43 8.65
CA GLN A 15 23.49 -13.94 9.57
C GLN A 15 24.94 -13.61 9.16
N ASP A 16 25.16 -13.00 7.99
CA ASP A 16 26.49 -12.58 7.52
C ASP A 16 26.96 -11.30 8.25
N GLU A 17 28.04 -11.39 9.03
CA GLU A 17 28.65 -10.25 9.73
C GLU A 17 29.17 -9.17 8.79
N SER A 18 29.60 -9.53 7.58
CA SER A 18 30.08 -8.55 6.62
C SER A 18 28.95 -7.64 6.14
N PHE A 19 27.69 -8.10 6.18
CA PHE A 19 26.52 -7.29 5.89
C PHE A 19 26.34 -6.20 6.95
N TRP A 20 26.41 -6.56 8.25
CA TRP A 20 26.23 -5.63 9.37
C TRP A 20 27.45 -4.70 9.59
N SER A 21 28.67 -5.17 9.38
CA SER A 21 29.87 -4.32 9.51
C SER A 21 30.04 -3.33 8.35
N ARG A 22 29.60 -3.68 7.12
CA ARG A 22 29.50 -2.72 5.99
C ARG A 22 28.39 -1.68 6.22
N LEU A 23 27.36 -2.06 6.97
CA LEU A 23 26.26 -1.20 7.42
C LEU A 23 26.75 -0.06 8.32
N GLU A 24 27.54 -0.37 9.36
CA GLU A 24 27.99 0.60 10.37
C GLU A 24 28.97 1.63 9.79
N ALA A 25 29.89 1.21 8.92
CA ALA A 25 30.89 2.11 8.32
C ALA A 25 30.27 3.15 7.37
N THR A 26 29.12 2.84 6.76
CA THR A 26 28.50 3.69 5.72
C THR A 26 27.48 4.68 6.30
N VAL A 27 26.78 4.30 7.38
CA VAL A 27 25.77 5.14 8.05
C VAL A 27 26.36 6.35 8.78
N VAL A 28 27.62 6.29 9.23
CA VAL A 28 28.26 7.41 9.97
C VAL A 28 28.71 8.55 9.05
N PHE A 29 28.87 8.35 7.73
CA PHE A 29 29.62 9.29 6.90
C PHE A 29 28.80 10.30 6.08
N ARG A 30 27.49 10.12 5.81
CA ARG A 30 26.76 11.06 4.93
C ARG A 30 25.28 11.27 5.26
N ILE A 31 25.02 12.20 6.18
CA ILE A 31 23.74 12.93 6.24
C ILE A 31 23.97 14.33 5.66
N THR A 32 24.16 14.44 4.35
CA THR A 32 23.89 15.69 3.61
C THR A 32 23.52 15.41 2.15
N LYS A 33 22.22 15.63 1.87
CA LYS A 33 21.68 16.31 0.69
C LYS A 33 21.90 15.64 -0.69
N VAL A 34 20.94 14.81 -1.08
CA VAL A 34 20.54 14.50 -2.47
C VAL A 34 19.01 14.27 -2.38
N GLY A 35 18.07 14.82 -3.15
CA GLY A 35 18.04 15.54 -4.42
C GLY A 35 16.87 14.96 -5.23
N SER A 36 15.67 15.56 -5.20
CA SER A 36 14.52 15.15 -6.03
C SER A 36 14.03 16.30 -6.92
N GLY A 37 14.72 16.50 -8.05
CA GLY A 37 14.27 17.41 -9.10
C GLY A 37 13.39 16.66 -10.09
N ILE A 38 12.06 16.83 -10.00
CA ILE A 38 11.06 16.83 -11.10
C ILE A 38 9.62 16.66 -10.55
N MET A 39 9.41 16.04 -9.38
CA MET A 39 8.07 15.84 -8.77
C MET A 39 7.61 16.75 -7.59
N PRO A 40 8.38 17.70 -7.01
CA PRO A 40 7.95 18.43 -5.80
C PRO A 40 6.63 19.19 -5.90
N GLN A 41 6.24 19.65 -7.09
CA GLN A 41 5.03 20.46 -7.29
C GLN A 41 3.74 19.65 -7.10
N VAL A 42 3.74 18.36 -7.46
CA VAL A 42 2.57 17.47 -7.33
C VAL A 42 2.38 17.06 -5.86
N ALA A 43 3.48 16.75 -5.16
CA ALA A 43 3.45 16.44 -3.73
C ALA A 43 2.97 17.64 -2.89
N ALA A 44 3.36 18.87 -3.26
CA ALA A 44 2.91 20.09 -2.61
C ALA A 44 1.42 20.41 -2.86
N ALA A 45 0.91 20.14 -4.07
CA ALA A 45 -0.50 20.30 -4.39
C ALA A 45 -1.38 19.29 -3.63
N SER A 46 -0.93 18.03 -3.53
CA SER A 46 -1.63 16.96 -2.81
C SER A 46 -1.82 17.25 -1.32
N ARG A 47 -0.84 17.89 -0.65
CA ARG A 47 -0.92 18.23 0.80
C ARG A 47 -1.86 19.39 1.15
N LYS A 48 -2.18 20.28 0.21
CA LYS A 48 -3.07 21.44 0.44
C LYS A 48 -4.55 21.12 0.23
N GLN A 49 -4.91 19.93 -0.24
CA GLN A 49 -6.29 19.56 -0.66
C GLN A 49 -7.31 19.35 0.49
N GLY A 50 -6.97 19.74 1.72
CA GLY A 50 -7.84 19.60 2.88
C GLY A 50 -8.89 20.70 3.01
N LYS A 51 -10.11 20.41 2.53
CA LYS A 51 -11.43 21.01 2.90
C LYS A 51 -11.90 22.27 2.18
N THR A 52 -11.06 23.06 1.53
CA THR A 52 -11.51 24.32 0.89
C THR A 52 -11.68 24.16 -0.61
N GLY A 53 -12.91 24.22 -1.11
CA GLY A 53 -13.21 24.12 -2.55
C GLY A 53 -14.57 23.48 -2.79
N SER A 54 -15.14 23.70 -3.98
CA SER A 54 -16.35 22.98 -4.40
C SER A 54 -16.06 21.48 -4.57
N LEU A 55 -17.10 20.64 -4.54
CA LEU A 55 -16.97 19.20 -4.81
C LEU A 55 -16.28 18.96 -6.16
N GLU A 56 -16.67 19.69 -7.20
CA GLU A 56 -16.07 19.59 -8.54
C GLU A 56 -14.58 19.95 -8.56
N GLN A 57 -14.17 20.98 -7.82
CA GLN A 57 -12.76 21.35 -7.73
C GLN A 57 -11.95 20.23 -7.07
N ARG A 58 -12.45 19.67 -5.96
CA ARG A 58 -11.80 18.54 -5.28
C ARG A 58 -11.69 17.31 -6.18
N ILE A 59 -12.73 16.99 -6.96
CA ILE A 59 -12.69 15.90 -7.94
C ILE A 59 -11.63 16.18 -9.02
N ALA A 60 -11.62 17.40 -9.57
CA ALA A 60 -10.68 17.80 -10.62
C ALA A 60 -9.22 17.72 -10.15
N ASP A 61 -8.96 18.17 -8.93
CA ASP A 61 -7.67 18.14 -8.24
C ASP A 61 -7.18 16.70 -8.01
N ARG A 62 -8.09 15.80 -7.60
CA ARG A 62 -7.80 14.38 -7.42
C ARG A 62 -7.45 13.69 -8.73
N CYS A 63 -8.16 14.03 -9.81
CA CYS A 63 -7.93 13.51 -11.16
C CYS A 63 -6.64 14.01 -11.83
N GLU A 64 -5.92 15.00 -11.27
CA GLU A 64 -4.77 15.58 -11.96
C GLU A 64 -3.59 14.61 -12.06
N MET A 65 -3.34 13.81 -11.02
CA MET A 65 -2.27 12.80 -11.01
C MET A 65 -2.47 11.79 -12.15
N ALA A 66 -3.69 11.31 -12.28
CA ALA A 66 -4.15 10.47 -13.38
C ALA A 66 -3.87 11.07 -14.76
N ARG A 67 -4.23 12.34 -14.99
CA ARG A 67 -3.94 13.04 -16.25
C ARG A 67 -2.45 13.19 -16.50
N MET A 68 -1.68 13.49 -15.47
CA MET A 68 -0.23 13.58 -15.57
C MET A 68 0.40 12.24 -15.91
N GLY A 69 -0.07 11.15 -15.30
CA GLY A 69 0.36 9.79 -15.59
C GLY A 69 0.18 9.44 -17.07
N VAL A 70 -0.98 9.77 -17.66
CA VAL A 70 -1.22 9.53 -19.09
C VAL A 70 -0.36 10.39 -19.98
N LYS A 71 -0.16 11.67 -19.64
CA LYS A 71 0.75 12.56 -20.38
C LYS A 71 2.18 12.02 -20.38
N LEU A 72 2.66 11.54 -19.22
CA LEU A 72 3.99 10.96 -19.09
C LEU A 72 4.11 9.65 -19.87
N ALA A 73 3.14 8.74 -19.73
CA ALA A 73 3.10 7.49 -20.48
C ALA A 73 3.11 7.76 -21.99
N THR A 74 2.31 8.71 -22.46
CA THR A 74 2.30 9.15 -23.88
C THR A 74 3.66 9.68 -24.31
N ALA A 75 4.30 10.53 -23.49
CA ALA A 75 5.62 11.07 -23.80
C ALA A 75 6.73 9.99 -23.84
N MET A 76 6.53 8.89 -23.11
CA MET A 76 7.41 7.71 -23.11
C MET A 76 7.05 6.67 -24.17
N GLY A 77 6.07 6.95 -25.05
CA GLY A 77 5.66 6.05 -26.13
C GLY A 77 4.66 4.96 -25.72
N GLY A 78 4.11 5.02 -24.50
CA GLY A 78 3.04 4.13 -24.05
C GLY A 78 1.72 4.43 -24.76
N THR A 79 1.07 3.41 -25.30
CA THR A 79 -0.11 3.57 -26.19
C THR A 79 -1.41 3.01 -25.63
N ALA A 80 -1.37 2.12 -24.63
CA ALA A 80 -2.54 1.35 -24.20
C ALA A 80 -3.74 2.22 -23.75
N LEU A 81 -3.51 3.36 -23.09
CA LEU A 81 -4.57 4.29 -22.66
C LEU A 81 -5.13 5.16 -23.80
N LEU A 82 -4.41 5.25 -24.91
CA LEU A 82 -4.77 6.06 -26.06
C LEU A 82 -5.57 5.28 -27.11
N GLU A 83 -5.77 3.97 -26.89
CA GLU A 83 -6.50 3.13 -27.82
C GLU A 83 -7.96 3.56 -27.96
N ALA A 84 -8.38 3.76 -29.22
CA ALA A 84 -9.76 4.02 -29.57
C ALA A 84 -10.58 2.73 -29.55
N GLY A 85 -11.87 2.87 -29.28
CA GLY A 85 -12.82 1.77 -29.45
C GLY A 85 -13.01 1.43 -30.94
N PRO A 86 -13.36 0.19 -31.27
CA PRO A 86 -13.61 -0.23 -32.66
C PRO A 86 -14.91 0.35 -33.23
N GLY A 87 -15.83 0.81 -32.39
CA GLY A 87 -17.04 1.50 -32.82
C GLY A 87 -16.77 2.97 -33.13
N PRO A 88 -17.40 3.56 -34.16
CA PRO A 88 -17.27 4.98 -34.41
C PRO A 88 -17.87 5.76 -33.24
N HIS A 89 -17.11 6.67 -32.67
CA HIS A 89 -17.64 7.60 -31.67
C HIS A 89 -18.71 8.49 -32.31
N ARG A 90 -19.96 8.43 -31.81
CA ARG A 90 -21.11 9.19 -32.34
C ARG A 90 -21.55 10.28 -31.38
N ASN A 91 -22.13 11.34 -31.93
CA ASN A 91 -22.81 12.38 -31.18
C ASN A 91 -24.24 12.57 -31.75
N PRO A 92 -25.30 12.12 -31.05
CA PRO A 92 -25.28 11.51 -29.72
C PRO A 92 -24.64 10.09 -29.70
N PRO A 93 -24.15 9.62 -28.53
CA PRO A 93 -23.64 8.26 -28.37
C PRO A 93 -24.66 7.19 -28.76
N THR A 94 -24.19 6.00 -29.14
CA THR A 94 -25.09 4.88 -29.47
C THR A 94 -25.81 4.42 -28.22
N VAL A 95 -27.14 4.28 -28.25
CA VAL A 95 -27.92 3.77 -27.11
C VAL A 95 -27.37 2.40 -26.68
N ASP A 96 -27.18 2.22 -25.37
CA ASP A 96 -26.53 1.06 -24.75
C ASP A 96 -25.07 0.79 -25.17
N GLY A 97 -24.47 1.75 -25.88
CA GLY A 97 -23.03 1.85 -26.13
C GLY A 97 -22.26 2.31 -24.89
N MET A 98 -20.93 2.20 -24.95
CA MET A 98 -20.05 2.54 -23.85
C MET A 98 -20.22 4.01 -23.43
N MET A 99 -20.13 4.92 -24.40
CA MET A 99 -20.19 6.35 -24.11
C MET A 99 -21.59 6.77 -23.64
N TYR A 100 -22.66 6.15 -24.15
CA TYR A 100 -24.01 6.35 -23.62
C TYR A 100 -24.12 5.94 -22.15
N CYS A 101 -23.64 4.73 -21.81
CA CYS A 101 -23.70 4.23 -20.45
C CYS A 101 -22.88 5.12 -19.49
N LEU A 102 -21.67 5.52 -19.89
CA LEU A 102 -20.83 6.43 -19.11
C LEU A 102 -21.48 7.81 -18.91
N ASP A 103 -22.03 8.39 -19.98
CA ASP A 103 -22.71 9.69 -19.90
C ASP A 103 -23.92 9.65 -18.96
N MET A 104 -24.66 8.54 -18.99
CA MET A 104 -25.79 8.30 -18.10
C MET A 104 -25.33 8.17 -16.65
N VAL A 105 -24.31 7.37 -16.36
CA VAL A 105 -23.75 7.22 -15.01
C VAL A 105 -23.23 8.57 -14.48
N ASP A 106 -22.45 9.31 -15.28
CA ASP A 106 -21.93 10.63 -14.90
C ASP A 106 -23.03 11.67 -14.71
N SER A 107 -24.10 11.62 -15.51
CA SER A 107 -25.26 12.50 -15.36
C SER A 107 -26.06 12.18 -14.09
N ILE A 108 -26.32 10.90 -13.81
CA ILE A 108 -27.06 10.45 -12.60
C ILE A 108 -26.29 10.82 -11.33
N ILE A 109 -24.98 10.53 -11.29
CA ILE A 109 -24.19 10.66 -10.07
C ILE A 109 -23.68 12.08 -9.87
N ARG A 110 -23.24 12.77 -10.94
CA ARG A 110 -22.47 14.01 -10.85
C ARG A 110 -23.20 15.23 -11.41
N ARG A 111 -23.47 15.25 -12.73
CA ARG A 111 -23.93 16.48 -13.44
C ARG A 111 -25.34 16.91 -13.08
N ASP A 112 -26.30 15.98 -13.07
CA ASP A 112 -27.74 16.28 -12.92
C ASP A 112 -28.35 15.61 -11.68
N TYR A 113 -27.53 15.32 -10.67
CA TYR A 113 -27.91 14.53 -9.49
C TYR A 113 -29.26 14.90 -8.87
N PRO A 114 -29.58 16.19 -8.59
CA PRO A 114 -30.86 16.53 -7.97
C PRO A 114 -32.07 16.15 -8.84
N ARG A 115 -31.94 16.22 -10.16
CA ARG A 115 -33.02 15.92 -11.12
C ARG A 115 -33.10 14.43 -11.45
N ARG A 116 -31.96 13.74 -11.44
CA ARG A 116 -31.82 12.33 -11.84
C ARG A 116 -31.70 11.36 -10.68
N LYS A 117 -31.94 11.79 -9.44
CA LYS A 117 -32.02 10.88 -8.29
C LYS A 117 -32.94 9.66 -8.53
N PRO A 118 -34.12 9.78 -9.18
CA PRO A 118 -34.95 8.62 -9.49
C PRO A 118 -34.30 7.61 -10.46
N ASP A 119 -33.38 8.07 -11.31
CA ASP A 119 -32.67 7.23 -12.28
C ASP A 119 -31.56 6.37 -11.64
N MET A 120 -31.26 6.52 -10.34
CA MET A 120 -30.27 5.69 -9.64
C MET A 120 -30.55 4.19 -9.72
N VAL A 121 -31.81 3.81 -9.90
CA VAL A 121 -32.23 2.41 -10.12
C VAL A 121 -31.59 1.79 -11.36
N LYS A 122 -31.11 2.62 -12.31
CA LYS A 122 -30.42 2.17 -13.52
C LYS A 122 -28.94 1.89 -13.29
N LEU A 123 -28.33 2.32 -12.19
CA LEU A 123 -26.89 2.21 -11.95
C LEU A 123 -26.37 0.76 -12.02
N PRO A 124 -27.02 -0.26 -11.41
CA PRO A 124 -26.53 -1.63 -11.49
C PRO A 124 -26.42 -2.12 -12.95
N TYR A 125 -27.46 -1.88 -13.74
CA TYR A 125 -27.48 -2.24 -15.16
C TYR A 125 -26.40 -1.49 -15.95
N LEU A 126 -26.29 -0.17 -15.80
CA LEU A 126 -25.34 0.64 -16.55
C LEU A 126 -23.88 0.24 -16.25
N LEU A 127 -23.56 -0.01 -14.97
CA LEU A 127 -22.21 -0.42 -14.56
C LEU A 127 -21.86 -1.83 -15.06
N LYS A 128 -22.80 -2.78 -14.99
CA LYS A 128 -22.63 -4.12 -15.59
C LYS A 128 -22.47 -4.04 -17.10
N ARG A 129 -23.21 -3.16 -17.78
CA ARG A 129 -23.08 -2.95 -19.22
C ARG A 129 -21.73 -2.37 -19.59
N ILE A 130 -21.21 -1.40 -18.83
CA ILE A 130 -19.85 -0.87 -18.99
C ILE A 130 -18.82 -2.00 -18.85
N ARG A 131 -18.91 -2.81 -17.78
CA ARG A 131 -18.01 -3.96 -17.57
C ARG A 131 -18.05 -4.95 -18.73
N HIS A 132 -19.25 -5.29 -19.20
CA HIS A 132 -19.45 -6.17 -20.35
C HIS A 132 -18.79 -5.63 -21.61
N LEU A 133 -18.99 -4.35 -21.94
CA LEU A 133 -18.40 -3.75 -23.14
C LEU A 133 -16.86 -3.66 -23.05
N LEU A 134 -16.31 -3.44 -21.86
CA LEU A 134 -14.87 -3.54 -21.62
C LEU A 134 -14.35 -4.96 -21.88
N ARG A 135 -15.08 -5.98 -21.43
CA ARG A 135 -14.74 -7.38 -21.69
C ARG A 135 -14.84 -7.74 -23.18
N VAL A 136 -15.88 -7.26 -23.87
CA VAL A 136 -16.04 -7.44 -25.32
C VAL A 136 -14.86 -6.84 -26.08
N PHE A 137 -14.47 -5.61 -25.74
CA PHE A 137 -13.30 -4.98 -26.34
C PHE A 137 -12.01 -5.73 -26.01
N TYR A 138 -11.84 -6.16 -24.76
CA TYR A 138 -10.70 -6.95 -24.33
C TYR A 138 -10.55 -8.25 -25.14
N ASP A 139 -11.62 -9.04 -25.25
CA ASP A 139 -11.62 -10.31 -25.97
C ASP A 139 -11.35 -10.13 -27.47
N PHE A 140 -11.76 -8.99 -28.05
CA PHE A 140 -11.40 -8.62 -29.42
C PHE A 140 -9.96 -8.14 -29.54
N HIS A 141 -9.52 -7.24 -28.67
CA HIS A 141 -8.20 -6.63 -28.75
C HIS A 141 -7.10 -7.67 -28.53
N VAL A 142 -7.23 -8.47 -27.47
CA VAL A 142 -6.26 -9.50 -27.07
C VAL A 142 -6.53 -10.83 -27.78
N GLY A 143 -7.77 -11.33 -27.70
CA GLY A 143 -8.12 -12.65 -28.21
C GLY A 143 -8.51 -12.70 -29.69
N LYS A 144 -8.59 -11.55 -30.36
CA LYS A 144 -9.10 -11.42 -31.76
C LYS A 144 -10.48 -12.04 -31.96
N ARG A 145 -11.29 -12.13 -30.89
CA ARG A 145 -12.64 -12.67 -30.93
C ARG A 145 -13.62 -11.60 -31.37
N LEU A 146 -14.37 -11.87 -32.44
CA LEU A 146 -15.45 -11.00 -32.88
C LEU A 146 -16.68 -11.18 -31.98
N HIS A 147 -17.33 -10.08 -31.63
CA HIS A 147 -18.56 -10.07 -30.85
C HIS A 147 -19.55 -9.06 -31.45
N PRO A 148 -20.87 -9.33 -31.47
CA PRO A 148 -21.87 -8.40 -32.03
C PRO A 148 -21.83 -7.00 -31.40
N ASP A 149 -21.55 -6.92 -30.10
CA ASP A 149 -21.46 -5.65 -29.36
C ASP A 149 -20.18 -4.83 -29.65
N LEU A 150 -19.26 -5.28 -30.51
CA LEU A 150 -18.05 -4.49 -30.80
C LEU A 150 -18.38 -3.09 -31.34
N THR A 151 -19.46 -2.96 -32.10
CA THR A 151 -19.92 -1.66 -32.60
C THR A 151 -20.40 -0.71 -31.50
N LEU A 152 -20.64 -1.23 -30.30
CA LEU A 152 -21.08 -0.49 -29.11
C LEU A 152 -19.90 -0.06 -28.22
N CYS A 153 -18.68 -0.48 -28.56
CA CYS A 153 -17.44 -0.01 -27.96
C CYS A 153 -17.01 1.32 -28.62
N ASP A 154 -17.75 2.40 -28.36
CA ASP A 154 -17.74 3.67 -29.11
C ASP A 154 -16.98 4.83 -28.46
N TRP A 155 -15.89 4.54 -27.72
CA TRP A 155 -15.07 5.56 -27.06
C TRP A 155 -13.94 6.09 -27.95
N PRO A 156 -13.59 7.39 -27.83
CA PRO A 156 -12.48 7.96 -28.59
C PRO A 156 -11.11 7.51 -28.09
N GLN A 157 -10.94 7.35 -26.77
CA GLN A 157 -9.74 6.82 -26.14
C GLN A 157 -10.13 6.10 -24.85
N MET A 158 -9.47 4.97 -24.54
CA MET A 158 -9.72 4.21 -23.31
C MET A 158 -9.56 5.07 -22.05
N PHE A 159 -8.62 6.01 -22.05
CA PHE A 159 -8.45 6.95 -20.94
C PHE A 159 -9.72 7.75 -20.63
N ASN A 160 -10.53 8.10 -21.63
CA ASN A 160 -11.78 8.84 -21.40
C ASN A 160 -12.79 8.02 -20.62
N VAL A 161 -12.80 6.70 -20.81
CA VAL A 161 -13.59 5.76 -20.00
C VAL A 161 -13.09 5.77 -18.56
N GLY A 162 -11.79 5.51 -18.35
CA GLY A 162 -11.19 5.44 -17.02
C GLY A 162 -11.31 6.73 -16.22
N ILE A 163 -10.98 7.89 -16.81
CA ILE A 163 -11.05 9.16 -16.10
C ILE A 163 -12.49 9.57 -15.77
N THR A 164 -13.47 9.21 -16.60
CA THR A 164 -14.88 9.47 -16.31
C THR A 164 -15.35 8.60 -15.15
N LEU A 165 -15.02 7.31 -15.17
CA LEU A 165 -15.29 6.36 -14.08
C LEU A 165 -14.65 6.81 -12.76
N HIS A 166 -13.42 7.31 -12.80
CA HIS A 166 -12.76 7.89 -11.62
C HIS A 166 -13.49 9.12 -11.09
N ARG A 167 -13.88 10.06 -11.95
CA ARG A 167 -14.61 11.27 -11.51
C ARG A 167 -15.93 10.90 -10.84
N VAL A 168 -16.62 9.90 -11.36
CA VAL A 168 -17.85 9.36 -10.78
C VAL A 168 -17.54 8.70 -9.43
N GLY A 169 -16.51 7.85 -9.35
CA GLY A 169 -16.06 7.20 -8.12
C GLY A 169 -15.70 8.20 -7.03
N LEU A 170 -14.84 9.18 -7.35
CA LEU A 170 -14.49 10.30 -6.47
C LEU A 170 -15.70 11.13 -6.05
N CYS A 171 -16.70 11.33 -6.93
CA CYS A 171 -17.93 12.04 -6.55
C CYS A 171 -18.65 11.31 -5.43
N LEU A 172 -18.81 9.98 -5.53
CA LEU A 172 -19.40 9.16 -4.47
C LEU A 172 -18.51 9.06 -3.23
N GLN A 173 -17.19 9.03 -3.40
CA GLN A 173 -16.22 9.02 -2.30
C GLN A 173 -16.26 10.31 -1.47
N LEU A 174 -16.43 11.46 -2.12
CA LEU A 174 -16.36 12.77 -1.48
C LEU A 174 -17.75 13.31 -1.07
N ASP A 175 -18.85 12.65 -1.48
CA ASP A 175 -20.25 13.02 -1.16
C ASP A 175 -21.04 11.79 -0.63
N PRO A 176 -20.92 11.47 0.68
CA PRO A 176 -21.54 10.28 1.29
C PRO A 176 -23.06 10.17 1.10
N PRO A 177 -23.85 11.27 1.18
CA PRO A 177 -25.26 11.24 0.83
C PRO A 177 -25.57 10.66 -0.56
N ARG A 178 -24.72 10.90 -1.57
CA ARG A 178 -24.92 10.33 -2.91
C ARG A 178 -24.64 8.84 -2.95
N LEU A 179 -23.58 8.39 -2.27
CA LEU A 179 -23.26 6.96 -2.16
C LEU A 179 -24.39 6.21 -1.47
N ARG A 180 -24.90 6.74 -0.35
CA ARG A 180 -26.06 6.15 0.33
C ARG A 180 -27.28 6.06 -0.58
N ALA A 181 -27.64 7.15 -1.25
CA ALA A 181 -28.78 7.13 -2.16
C ALA A 181 -28.61 6.11 -3.30
N ALA A 182 -27.39 5.92 -3.81
CA ALA A 182 -27.10 4.87 -4.80
C ALA A 182 -27.28 3.47 -4.22
N MET A 183 -26.80 3.22 -2.99
CA MET A 183 -26.93 1.93 -2.31
C MET A 183 -28.37 1.62 -1.90
N ASP A 184 -29.13 2.61 -1.43
CA ASP A 184 -30.53 2.47 -1.04
C ASP A 184 -31.40 2.02 -2.21
N VAL A 185 -31.14 2.57 -3.41
CA VAL A 185 -31.91 2.26 -4.61
C VAL A 185 -31.37 1.01 -5.34
N GLY A 186 -30.04 0.87 -5.43
CA GLY A 186 -29.39 -0.26 -6.11
C GLY A 186 -29.42 -1.57 -5.32
N GLY A 187 -29.59 -1.48 -3.99
CA GLY A 187 -29.76 -2.60 -3.08
C GLY A 187 -28.68 -3.67 -3.23
N ARG A 188 -29.11 -4.94 -3.15
CA ARG A 188 -28.19 -6.10 -3.17
C ARG A 188 -27.45 -6.23 -4.49
N GLU A 189 -28.08 -5.89 -5.61
CA GLU A 189 -27.47 -6.03 -6.92
C GLU A 189 -26.25 -5.11 -7.07
N LEU A 190 -26.38 -3.85 -6.63
CA LEU A 190 -25.27 -2.91 -6.62
C LEU A 190 -24.18 -3.31 -5.62
N GLU A 191 -24.57 -3.77 -4.42
CA GLU A 191 -23.62 -4.29 -3.43
C GLU A 191 -22.76 -5.41 -4.02
N THR A 192 -23.39 -6.40 -4.67
CA THR A 192 -22.68 -7.53 -5.27
C THR A 192 -21.71 -7.06 -6.35
N PHE A 193 -22.14 -6.17 -7.25
CA PHE A 193 -21.24 -5.62 -8.27
C PHE A 193 -20.03 -4.86 -7.70
N LEU A 194 -20.24 -4.04 -6.67
CA LEU A 194 -19.21 -3.16 -6.12
C LEU A 194 -18.23 -3.89 -5.18
N LEU A 195 -18.73 -4.81 -4.37
CA LEU A 195 -17.97 -5.39 -3.25
C LEU A 195 -17.70 -6.89 -3.40
N ASP A 196 -18.58 -7.64 -4.05
CA ASP A 196 -18.49 -9.10 -4.09
C ASP A 196 -17.87 -9.61 -5.40
N ASP A 197 -18.25 -9.07 -6.56
CA ASP A 197 -17.73 -9.52 -7.86
C ASP A 197 -16.20 -9.36 -7.93
N GLU A 198 -15.48 -10.33 -8.49
CA GLU A 198 -14.01 -10.21 -8.62
C GLU A 198 -13.61 -9.13 -9.65
N LEU A 199 -12.36 -8.65 -9.58
CA LEU A 199 -11.81 -7.81 -10.64
C LEU A 199 -11.44 -8.65 -11.85
N ASP A 200 -11.68 -8.10 -13.04
CA ASP A 200 -11.20 -8.71 -14.27
C ASP A 200 -9.68 -8.52 -14.35
N VAL A 201 -8.94 -9.62 -14.23
CA VAL A 201 -7.51 -9.68 -14.53
C VAL A 201 -7.35 -10.34 -15.90
N GLY A 202 -6.73 -9.63 -16.83
CA GLY A 202 -6.49 -10.14 -18.18
C GLY A 202 -5.52 -11.33 -18.20
N ASP A 203 -5.59 -12.09 -19.28
CA ASP A 203 -4.86 -13.35 -19.43
C ASP A 203 -3.36 -13.12 -19.72
N PHE A 204 -2.96 -12.02 -20.37
CA PHE A 204 -1.54 -11.70 -20.55
C PHE A 204 -0.88 -11.36 -19.22
N ARG A 205 -1.56 -10.62 -18.35
CA ARG A 205 -1.10 -10.29 -16.99
C ARG A 205 -0.94 -11.55 -16.15
N LYS A 206 -1.90 -12.47 -16.21
CA LYS A 206 -1.77 -13.79 -15.56
C LYS A 206 -0.55 -14.55 -16.10
N ALA A 207 -0.36 -14.57 -17.42
CA ALA A 207 0.78 -15.25 -18.04
C ALA A 207 2.13 -14.61 -17.65
N ALA A 208 2.22 -13.28 -17.68
CA ALA A 208 3.41 -12.52 -17.28
C ALA A 208 3.81 -12.86 -15.84
N LEU A 209 2.85 -12.93 -14.92
CA LEU A 209 3.10 -13.30 -13.52
C LEU A 209 3.60 -14.73 -13.36
N VAL A 210 3.11 -15.67 -14.17
CA VAL A 210 3.60 -17.06 -14.15
C VAL A 210 5.04 -17.12 -14.65
N ILE A 211 5.34 -16.39 -15.73
CA ILE A 211 6.69 -16.31 -16.30
C ILE A 211 7.65 -15.64 -15.31
N GLU A 212 7.29 -14.49 -14.76
CA GLU A 212 8.08 -13.76 -13.76
C GLU A 212 8.39 -14.64 -12.54
N LYS A 213 7.38 -15.34 -12.00
CA LYS A 213 7.58 -16.28 -10.89
C LYS A 213 8.54 -17.43 -11.25
N ARG A 214 8.45 -17.95 -12.47
CA ARG A 214 9.35 -19.01 -12.95
C ARG A 214 10.78 -18.49 -13.05
N VAL A 215 10.98 -17.30 -13.61
CA VAL A 215 12.30 -16.66 -13.73
C VAL A 215 12.88 -16.34 -12.36
N ALA A 216 12.09 -15.81 -11.43
CA ALA A 216 12.54 -15.49 -10.09
C ALA A 216 12.88 -16.74 -9.25
N ALA A 217 12.24 -17.87 -9.52
CA ALA A 217 12.51 -19.14 -8.82
C ALA A 217 13.71 -19.91 -9.40
N ASP A 218 14.18 -19.54 -10.60
CA ASP A 218 15.27 -20.21 -11.30
C ASP A 218 16.58 -19.44 -11.10
N VAL A 219 17.44 -19.99 -10.24
CA VAL A 219 18.78 -19.43 -9.96
C VAL A 219 19.71 -19.45 -11.17
N GLU A 220 19.42 -20.30 -12.17
CA GLU A 220 20.16 -20.39 -13.43
C GLU A 220 19.49 -19.59 -14.56
N ALA A 221 18.47 -18.77 -14.25
CA ALA A 221 17.77 -17.99 -15.25
C ALA A 221 18.71 -17.05 -16.03
N GLU A 222 18.98 -17.42 -17.28
CA GLU A 222 19.75 -16.62 -18.23
C GLU A 222 19.02 -15.35 -18.68
N ASP A 223 19.75 -14.46 -19.36
CA ASP A 223 19.21 -13.19 -19.87
C ASP A 223 18.05 -13.39 -20.87
N SER A 224 18.03 -14.50 -21.60
CA SER A 224 16.92 -14.86 -22.49
C SER A 224 15.61 -15.04 -21.73
N ASN A 225 15.65 -15.66 -20.55
CA ASN A 225 14.49 -15.84 -19.69
C ASN A 225 13.99 -14.50 -19.14
N ARG A 226 14.91 -13.61 -18.76
CA ARG A 226 14.60 -12.27 -18.27
C ARG A 226 13.99 -11.39 -19.37
N MET A 227 14.52 -11.47 -20.59
CA MET A 227 13.93 -10.80 -21.75
C MET A 227 12.51 -11.30 -22.03
N ALA A 228 12.28 -12.62 -22.00
CA ALA A 228 10.94 -13.19 -22.17
C ALA A 228 9.96 -12.72 -21.08
N ALA A 229 10.41 -12.55 -19.84
CA ALA A 229 9.60 -11.96 -18.78
C ALA A 229 9.25 -10.49 -19.09
N GLY A 230 10.21 -9.70 -19.55
CA GLY A 230 9.98 -8.30 -19.98
C GLY A 230 9.03 -8.17 -21.18
N GLU A 231 9.12 -9.08 -22.15
CA GLU A 231 8.19 -9.14 -23.28
C GLU A 231 6.77 -9.51 -22.83
N ALA A 232 6.64 -10.47 -21.91
CA ALA A 232 5.35 -10.84 -21.33
C ALA A 232 4.73 -9.69 -20.54
N GLU A 233 5.54 -8.93 -19.79
CA GLU A 233 5.11 -7.73 -19.06
C GLU A 233 4.61 -6.65 -20.02
N THR A 234 5.35 -6.40 -21.11
CA THR A 234 4.95 -5.48 -22.18
C THR A 234 3.63 -5.92 -22.82
N ALA A 235 3.44 -7.22 -23.05
CA ALA A 235 2.19 -7.76 -23.56
C ALA A 235 1.03 -7.59 -22.56
N ALA A 236 1.30 -7.68 -21.26
CA ALA A 236 0.31 -7.48 -20.21
C ALA A 236 -0.24 -6.04 -20.14
N GLU A 237 0.44 -5.05 -20.71
CA GLU A 237 -0.11 -3.69 -20.87
C GLU A 237 -1.35 -3.67 -21.76
N LYS A 238 -1.52 -4.65 -22.67
CA LYS A 238 -2.71 -4.80 -23.51
C LYS A 238 -3.95 -5.22 -22.71
N ASP A 239 -3.78 -5.65 -21.47
CA ASP A 239 -4.89 -6.00 -20.58
C ASP A 239 -5.53 -4.79 -19.89
N LEU A 240 -5.13 -3.57 -20.24
CA LEU A 240 -5.62 -2.35 -19.62
C LEU A 240 -7.13 -2.18 -19.65
N ALA A 241 -7.76 -2.60 -20.74
CA ALA A 241 -9.21 -2.59 -20.86
C ALA A 241 -9.91 -3.46 -19.79
N ALA A 242 -9.29 -4.59 -19.41
CA ALA A 242 -9.87 -5.49 -18.42
C ALA A 242 -9.96 -4.82 -17.04
N HIS A 243 -9.02 -3.95 -16.69
CA HIS A 243 -8.94 -3.38 -15.34
C HIS A 243 -9.20 -1.87 -15.26
N VAL A 244 -9.69 -1.21 -16.33
CA VAL A 244 -9.99 0.23 -16.27
C VAL A 244 -11.08 0.59 -15.24
N LEU A 245 -11.97 -0.35 -14.91
CA LEU A 245 -12.97 -0.21 -13.82
C LEU A 245 -12.34 -0.10 -12.43
N ALA A 246 -11.07 -0.46 -12.27
CA ALA A 246 -10.34 -0.39 -11.00
C ALA A 246 -10.37 1.00 -10.37
N TRP A 247 -10.36 2.06 -11.18
CA TRP A 247 -10.41 3.43 -10.68
C TRP A 247 -11.71 3.66 -9.90
N PHE A 248 -12.84 3.36 -10.54
CA PHE A 248 -14.16 3.49 -9.92
C PHE A 248 -14.30 2.57 -8.70
N LEU A 249 -13.95 1.30 -8.84
CA LEU A 249 -14.13 0.34 -7.75
C LEU A 249 -13.21 0.64 -6.55
N GLY A 250 -11.99 1.12 -6.79
CA GLY A 250 -11.06 1.58 -5.77
C GLY A 250 -11.60 2.79 -5.01
N ASP A 251 -12.07 3.82 -5.73
CA ASP A 251 -12.67 5.02 -5.12
C ASP A 251 -13.85 4.66 -4.22
N ILE A 252 -14.72 3.76 -4.69
CA ILE A 252 -15.92 3.31 -3.96
C ILE A 252 -15.56 2.48 -2.73
N ALA A 253 -14.60 1.56 -2.84
CA ALA A 253 -14.14 0.80 -1.68
C ALA A 253 -13.58 1.73 -0.59
N VAL A 254 -12.78 2.73 -0.98
CA VAL A 254 -12.28 3.74 -0.03
C VAL A 254 -13.43 4.59 0.53
N ALA A 255 -14.45 4.91 -0.27
CA ALA A 255 -15.64 5.63 0.20
C ALA A 255 -16.34 4.90 1.35
N PHE A 256 -16.57 3.59 1.23
CA PHE A 256 -17.20 2.81 2.30
C PHE A 256 -16.36 2.81 3.58
N VAL A 257 -15.03 2.70 3.45
CA VAL A 257 -14.12 2.72 4.61
C VAL A 257 -14.09 4.10 5.28
N MET A 258 -14.13 5.19 4.50
CA MET A 258 -14.10 6.56 5.04
C MET A 258 -15.36 6.93 5.84
N HIS A 259 -16.52 6.37 5.48
CA HIS A 259 -17.83 6.85 5.95
C HIS A 259 -18.56 5.88 6.89
N GLU A 260 -17.87 4.88 7.44
CA GLU A 260 -18.43 3.89 8.39
C GLU A 260 -19.18 4.51 9.58
N HIS A 261 -18.88 5.76 9.95
CA HIS A 261 -19.47 6.45 11.10
C HIS A 261 -20.65 7.37 10.77
N ALA A 262 -21.03 7.49 9.50
CA ALA A 262 -21.98 8.51 9.06
C ALA A 262 -23.46 8.16 9.31
N GLY A 263 -23.79 6.93 9.75
CA GLY A 263 -25.21 6.57 9.91
C GLY A 263 -25.52 5.23 10.58
N SER A 264 -24.70 4.72 11.52
CA SER A 264 -24.97 3.60 12.46
C SER A 264 -25.71 2.33 11.98
N ALA A 265 -25.99 2.17 10.70
CA ALA A 265 -26.72 1.04 10.14
C ALA A 265 -25.78 -0.16 10.00
N ASP A 266 -26.27 -1.35 10.33
CA ASP A 266 -25.47 -2.58 10.24
C ASP A 266 -24.97 -2.84 8.81
N ASP A 267 -25.71 -2.36 7.80
CA ASP A 267 -25.31 -2.39 6.39
C ASP A 267 -24.05 -1.57 6.11
N GLU A 268 -23.93 -0.34 6.63
CA GLU A 268 -22.76 0.53 6.41
C GLU A 268 -21.48 -0.11 6.99
N LYS A 269 -21.59 -0.71 8.19
CA LYS A 269 -20.49 -1.45 8.82
C LYS A 269 -20.10 -2.69 7.99
N ARG A 270 -21.10 -3.44 7.50
CA ARG A 270 -20.88 -4.59 6.62
C ARG A 270 -20.14 -4.18 5.35
N TRP A 271 -20.59 -3.12 4.68
CA TRP A 271 -19.96 -2.61 3.46
C TRP A 271 -18.53 -2.12 3.72
N ALA A 272 -18.31 -1.37 4.80
CA ALA A 272 -16.97 -0.91 5.20
C ALA A 272 -16.02 -2.08 5.48
N SER A 273 -16.49 -3.14 6.14
CA SER A 273 -15.70 -4.36 6.39
C SER A 273 -15.31 -5.06 5.08
N LYS A 274 -16.28 -5.33 4.21
CA LYS A 274 -16.02 -5.94 2.89
C LYS A 274 -15.05 -5.11 2.06
N ALA A 275 -15.25 -3.79 2.03
CA ALA A 275 -14.38 -2.88 1.31
C ALA A 275 -12.96 -2.86 1.88
N MET A 276 -12.81 -2.91 3.21
CA MET A 276 -11.50 -3.00 3.87
C MET A 276 -10.77 -4.29 3.47
N ASP A 277 -11.43 -5.44 3.58
CA ASP A 277 -10.85 -6.74 3.23
C ASP A 277 -10.41 -6.77 1.76
N ARG A 278 -11.23 -6.21 0.88
CA ARG A 278 -10.98 -6.10 -0.55
C ARG A 278 -9.80 -5.18 -0.86
N LEU A 279 -9.72 -4.01 -0.23
CA LEU A 279 -8.59 -3.08 -0.40
C LEU A 279 -7.29 -3.73 0.06
N VAL A 280 -7.27 -4.37 1.24
CA VAL A 280 -6.09 -5.10 1.73
C VAL A 280 -5.68 -6.18 0.76
N HIS A 281 -6.63 -6.99 0.28
CA HIS A 281 -6.34 -8.04 -0.69
C HIS A 281 -5.73 -7.49 -1.98
N TRP A 282 -6.33 -6.44 -2.55
CA TRP A 282 -5.87 -5.82 -3.78
C TRP A 282 -4.49 -5.18 -3.66
N SER A 283 -4.25 -4.51 -2.54
CA SER A 283 -3.04 -3.72 -2.33
C SER A 283 -1.85 -4.54 -1.84
N THR A 284 -2.07 -5.72 -1.26
CA THR A 284 -0.99 -6.60 -0.76
C THR A 284 -0.70 -7.81 -1.65
N SER A 285 -1.64 -8.17 -2.52
CA SER A 285 -1.43 -9.17 -3.57
C SER A 285 -0.52 -8.63 -4.66
N LYS A 286 0.67 -9.22 -4.85
CA LYS A 286 1.62 -8.81 -5.91
C LYS A 286 0.95 -8.75 -7.29
N THR A 287 0.13 -9.76 -7.61
CA THR A 287 -0.64 -9.86 -8.86
C THR A 287 -1.58 -8.68 -9.08
N LEU A 288 -2.41 -8.38 -8.08
CA LEU A 288 -3.38 -7.29 -8.19
C LEU A 288 -2.70 -5.93 -8.10
N ARG A 289 -1.65 -5.80 -7.29
CA ARG A 289 -0.87 -4.57 -7.19
C ARG A 289 -0.22 -4.19 -8.53
N LEU A 290 0.37 -5.15 -9.25
CA LEU A 290 0.91 -4.94 -10.59
C LEU A 290 -0.18 -4.62 -11.62
N THR A 291 -1.38 -5.19 -11.46
CA THR A 291 -2.51 -4.93 -12.36
C THR A 291 -3.11 -3.54 -12.12
N LEU A 292 -3.32 -3.16 -10.87
CA LEU A 292 -4.03 -1.93 -10.51
C LEU A 292 -3.09 -0.72 -10.42
N GLY A 293 -1.81 -0.95 -10.14
CA GLY A 293 -0.77 0.07 -10.19
C GLY A 293 -1.13 1.35 -9.44
N ASP A 294 -0.76 2.49 -10.00
CA ASP A 294 -1.02 3.80 -9.41
C ASP A 294 -2.50 4.15 -9.27
N THR A 295 -3.38 3.46 -9.99
CA THR A 295 -4.82 3.72 -9.95
C THR A 295 -5.41 3.39 -8.58
N LEU A 296 -4.99 2.27 -8.00
CA LEU A 296 -5.39 1.87 -6.65
C LEU A 296 -4.77 2.80 -5.60
N THR A 297 -3.48 3.12 -5.75
CA THR A 297 -2.79 4.02 -4.81
C THR A 297 -3.42 5.41 -4.80
N ASP A 298 -3.78 5.93 -5.97
CA ASP A 298 -4.47 7.22 -6.10
C ASP A 298 -5.78 7.22 -5.32
N ALA A 299 -6.61 6.19 -5.51
CA ALA A 299 -7.86 6.00 -4.79
C ALA A 299 -7.64 5.93 -3.27
N MET A 300 -6.61 5.18 -2.83
CA MET A 300 -6.29 4.92 -1.42
C MET A 300 -5.64 6.07 -0.64
N ARG A 301 -5.22 7.16 -1.30
CA ARG A 301 -4.64 8.35 -0.63
C ARG A 301 -5.37 8.79 0.65
N PRO A 302 -6.72 8.82 0.75
CA PRO A 302 -7.42 9.21 1.97
C PRO A 302 -7.15 8.28 3.17
N ILE A 303 -6.88 6.99 2.93
CA ILE A 303 -6.50 6.04 3.97
C ILE A 303 -5.15 6.46 4.56
N TYR A 304 -4.19 6.81 3.70
CA TYR A 304 -2.85 7.23 4.14
C TYR A 304 -2.83 8.61 4.81
N TRP A 305 -3.75 9.51 4.44
CA TRP A 305 -3.84 10.85 5.04
C TRP A 305 -4.48 10.88 6.43
N SER A 306 -5.31 9.89 6.75
CA SER A 306 -6.08 9.86 7.98
C SER A 306 -5.47 8.86 8.94
N THR A 307 -4.81 9.35 10.00
CA THR A 307 -4.19 8.48 11.02
C THR A 307 -5.14 7.39 11.54
N PRO A 308 -6.42 7.67 11.88
CA PRO A 308 -7.35 6.62 12.29
C PRO A 308 -7.63 5.56 11.21
N LEU A 309 -7.80 5.98 9.95
CA LEU A 309 -8.04 5.05 8.85
C LEU A 309 -6.79 4.23 8.52
N LEU A 310 -5.60 4.85 8.58
CA LEU A 310 -4.34 4.18 8.40
C LEU A 310 -4.14 3.09 9.45
N ILE A 311 -4.33 3.39 10.74
CA ILE A 311 -4.26 2.38 11.81
C ILE A 311 -5.24 1.24 11.55
N LYS A 312 -6.50 1.55 11.19
CA LYS A 312 -7.51 0.53 10.89
C LYS A 312 -7.09 -0.35 9.70
N PHE A 313 -6.59 0.26 8.63
CA PHE A 313 -6.10 -0.44 7.44
C PHE A 313 -4.86 -1.30 7.75
N SER A 314 -3.94 -0.80 8.56
CA SER A 314 -2.78 -1.56 9.04
C SER A 314 -3.20 -2.75 9.89
N HIS A 315 -4.16 -2.59 10.82
CA HIS A 315 -4.71 -3.70 11.62
C HIS A 315 -5.43 -4.76 10.78
N ALA A 316 -6.02 -4.36 9.65
CA ALA A 316 -6.61 -5.28 8.68
C ALA A 316 -5.56 -6.03 7.84
N GLY A 317 -4.27 -5.72 8.00
CA GLY A 317 -3.16 -6.36 7.27
C GLY A 317 -2.69 -5.58 6.04
N GLY A 318 -3.15 -4.34 5.87
CA GLY A 318 -2.79 -3.47 4.74
C GLY A 318 -1.43 -2.81 4.84
N LEU A 319 -0.68 -2.98 5.94
CA LEU A 319 0.55 -2.22 6.17
C LEU A 319 1.60 -2.45 5.07
N GLY A 320 1.72 -3.68 4.56
CA GLY A 320 2.62 -3.98 3.44
C GLY A 320 2.33 -3.17 2.17
N ALA A 321 1.08 -2.78 1.93
CA ALA A 321 0.73 -1.96 0.78
C ALA A 321 1.29 -0.54 0.85
N LEU A 322 1.34 0.06 2.05
CA LEU A 322 1.94 1.38 2.24
C LEU A 322 3.44 1.36 1.88
N PHE A 323 4.14 0.27 2.23
CA PHE A 323 5.53 0.05 1.83
C PHE A 323 5.66 -0.15 0.31
N GLY A 324 4.81 -1.00 -0.27
CA GLY A 324 4.77 -1.21 -1.72
C GLY A 324 4.55 0.10 -2.50
N ASP A 325 3.65 0.95 -2.02
CA ASP A 325 3.36 2.26 -2.63
C ASP A 325 4.51 3.25 -2.46
N TRP A 326 5.24 3.18 -1.34
CA TRP A 326 6.45 3.97 -1.16
C TRP A 326 7.56 3.59 -2.17
N ILE A 327 7.60 2.34 -2.61
CA ILE A 327 8.61 1.86 -3.56
C ILE A 327 8.18 2.15 -4.99
N ASN A 328 6.98 1.71 -5.35
CA ASN A 328 6.59 1.47 -6.74
C ASN A 328 5.48 2.39 -7.24
N SER A 329 5.06 3.41 -6.48
CA SER A 329 3.96 4.29 -6.90
C SER A 329 4.38 5.73 -7.24
N ALA A 330 3.56 6.38 -8.06
CA ALA A 330 3.60 7.83 -8.28
C ALA A 330 3.33 8.63 -6.99
N CYS A 331 2.80 8.00 -5.94
CA CYS A 331 2.59 8.57 -4.61
C CYS A 331 3.73 8.29 -3.63
N LYS A 332 4.92 7.87 -4.08
CA LYS A 332 6.04 7.52 -3.19
C LYS A 332 6.37 8.58 -2.14
N ASP A 333 6.40 9.86 -2.51
CA ASP A 333 6.73 10.97 -1.60
C ASP A 333 5.67 11.14 -0.51
N LEU A 334 4.40 10.84 -0.83
CA LEU A 334 3.33 10.82 0.16
C LEU A 334 3.52 9.65 1.12
N CYS A 335 3.76 8.46 0.59
CA CYS A 335 3.89 7.23 1.38
C CYS A 335 5.13 7.28 2.29
N GLU A 336 6.24 7.82 1.81
CA GLU A 336 7.45 8.07 2.60
C GLU A 336 7.15 8.98 3.81
N ASP A 337 6.45 10.09 3.56
CA ASP A 337 6.09 11.04 4.61
C ASP A 337 5.12 10.46 5.65
N VAL A 338 4.23 9.58 5.20
CA VAL A 338 3.30 8.85 6.07
C VAL A 338 4.06 7.84 6.91
N LEU A 339 4.96 7.06 6.31
CA LEU A 339 5.79 6.09 7.02
C LEU A 339 6.70 6.74 8.06
N LYS A 340 7.27 7.93 7.77
CA LYS A 340 8.05 8.72 8.74
C LYS A 340 7.24 9.16 9.97
N LYS A 341 5.92 9.18 9.86
CA LYS A 341 4.97 9.61 10.90
C LYS A 341 4.03 8.47 11.31
N LEU A 342 4.37 7.24 10.94
CA LEU A 342 3.52 6.08 11.19
C LEU A 342 3.36 5.91 12.71
N PRO A 343 2.13 5.96 13.25
CA PRO A 343 1.92 5.80 14.68
C PRO A 343 2.26 4.37 15.13
N ASP A 344 2.70 4.21 16.38
CA ASP A 344 3.00 2.90 16.96
C ASP A 344 1.80 1.95 16.90
N GLU A 345 0.59 2.50 17.07
CA GLU A 345 -0.65 1.76 17.01
C GLU A 345 -0.83 1.05 15.66
N ALA A 346 -0.29 1.58 14.55
CA ALA A 346 -0.39 0.91 13.25
C ALA A 346 0.37 -0.43 13.23
N TRP A 347 1.40 -0.60 14.07
CA TRP A 347 2.15 -1.85 14.21
C TRP A 347 1.50 -2.84 15.17
N GLU A 348 0.47 -2.42 15.90
CA GLU A 348 -0.30 -3.35 16.72
C GLU A 348 -1.14 -4.28 15.82
N LYS A 349 -1.45 -5.48 16.32
CA LYS A 349 -2.34 -6.46 15.66
C LYS A 349 -1.91 -6.88 14.25
N GLN A 350 -0.64 -6.72 13.90
CA GLN A 350 -0.12 -7.20 12.62
C GLN A 350 -0.23 -8.72 12.53
N THR A 351 -0.72 -9.20 11.38
CA THR A 351 -0.77 -10.64 11.08
C THR A 351 0.57 -11.08 10.50
N PRO A 352 0.93 -12.38 10.58
CA PRO A 352 2.12 -12.91 9.91
C PRO A 352 2.16 -12.60 8.42
N ALA A 353 1.01 -12.66 7.73
CA ALA A 353 0.91 -12.33 6.31
C ALA A 353 1.23 -10.85 6.03
N SER A 354 0.75 -9.94 6.89
CA SER A 354 1.05 -8.51 6.78
C SER A 354 2.55 -8.24 6.98
N LEU A 355 3.16 -8.86 8.00
CA LEU A 355 4.60 -8.71 8.25
C LEU A 355 5.44 -9.26 7.10
N VAL A 356 5.07 -10.42 6.54
CA VAL A 356 5.73 -10.98 5.34
C VAL A 356 5.61 -10.01 4.15
N ALA A 357 4.45 -9.39 3.95
CA ALA A 357 4.28 -8.38 2.91
C ALA A 357 5.21 -7.17 3.15
N VAL A 358 5.23 -6.62 4.37
CA VAL A 358 6.15 -5.51 4.73
C VAL A 358 7.60 -5.88 4.47
N THR A 359 8.05 -7.05 4.92
CA THR A 359 9.43 -7.51 4.72
C THR A 359 9.77 -7.68 3.24
N ARG A 360 8.85 -8.26 2.44
CA ARG A 360 9.02 -8.40 1.00
C ARG A 360 9.23 -7.05 0.32
N GLU A 361 8.35 -6.08 0.60
CA GLU A 361 8.45 -4.75 0.00
C GLU A 361 9.75 -4.05 0.44
N LEU A 362 10.12 -4.13 1.72
CA LEU A 362 11.40 -3.59 2.20
C LEU A 362 12.62 -4.23 1.53
N GLN A 363 12.60 -5.54 1.30
CA GLN A 363 13.66 -6.22 0.57
C GLN A 363 13.77 -5.68 -0.86
N GLN A 364 12.64 -5.53 -1.56
CA GLN A 364 12.65 -4.93 -2.89
C GLN A 364 13.23 -3.51 -2.87
N LYS A 365 12.89 -2.70 -1.85
CA LYS A 365 13.47 -1.36 -1.69
C LYS A 365 14.99 -1.38 -1.52
N LEU A 366 15.52 -2.35 -0.78
CA LEU A 366 16.96 -2.55 -0.57
C LEU A 366 17.68 -3.01 -1.84
N GLU A 367 16.99 -3.74 -2.71
CA GLU A 367 17.51 -4.19 -4.00
C GLU A 367 17.53 -3.05 -5.03
N ASP A 368 16.49 -2.20 -5.03
CA ASP A 368 16.33 -1.09 -5.98
C ASP A 368 17.19 0.14 -5.64
N GLU A 369 17.41 0.42 -4.35
CA GLU A 369 18.19 1.57 -3.90
C GLU A 369 19.55 1.15 -3.34
N THR A 370 20.56 2.01 -3.48
CA THR A 370 21.83 1.81 -2.78
C THR A 370 21.58 1.64 -1.27
N PRO A 371 22.23 0.67 -0.60
CA PRO A 371 21.89 0.23 0.77
C PRO A 371 21.64 1.35 1.79
N ASP A 372 22.34 2.47 1.67
CA ASP A 372 22.36 3.59 2.62
C ASP A 372 20.97 4.19 2.94
N LEU A 373 20.06 4.28 1.97
CA LEU A 373 18.72 4.86 2.13
C LEU A 373 17.75 3.90 2.81
N ALA A 374 17.74 2.65 2.37
CA ALA A 374 16.85 1.63 2.90
C ALA A 374 17.26 1.19 4.32
N VAL A 375 18.56 1.24 4.65
CA VAL A 375 19.08 1.00 6.00
C VAL A 375 18.67 2.08 6.99
N SER A 376 18.67 3.36 6.57
CA SER A 376 18.14 4.45 7.40
C SER A 376 16.66 4.26 7.73
N PHE A 377 15.90 3.63 6.83
CA PHE A 377 14.48 3.34 7.04
C PHE A 377 14.24 2.13 7.94
N LEU A 378 15.00 1.07 7.73
CA LEU A 378 15.06 -0.05 8.66
C LEU A 378 15.38 0.47 10.07
N TYR A 379 16.36 1.37 10.20
CA TYR A 379 16.70 2.00 11.48
C TYR A 379 15.51 2.75 12.10
N ILE A 380 14.65 3.42 11.31
CA ILE A 380 13.42 4.07 11.80
C ILE A 380 12.40 3.02 12.30
N ILE A 381 12.18 1.94 11.55
CA ILE A 381 11.27 0.86 11.97
C ILE A 381 11.80 0.19 13.25
N TYR A 382 13.10 -0.12 13.28
CA TYR A 382 13.81 -0.73 14.41
C TYR A 382 13.85 0.17 15.66
N ASN A 383 13.74 1.49 15.51
CA ASN A 383 13.81 2.44 16.63
C ASN A 383 12.49 3.11 17.02
N SER A 384 11.39 2.83 16.33
CA SER A 384 10.14 3.61 16.49
C SER A 384 9.49 3.46 17.87
N SER A 385 9.60 2.32 18.56
CA SER A 385 9.17 2.20 19.97
C SER A 385 9.78 1.04 20.73
N CYS A 386 9.80 1.13 22.07
CA CYS A 386 10.24 0.03 22.93
C CYS A 386 9.37 -1.23 22.78
N THR A 387 8.11 -1.09 22.38
CA THR A 387 7.22 -2.23 22.11
C THR A 387 7.66 -2.98 20.87
N SER A 388 7.97 -2.25 19.78
CA SER A 388 8.57 -2.82 18.57
C SER A 388 9.90 -3.51 18.87
N ARG A 389 10.78 -2.84 19.63
CA ARG A 389 12.05 -3.43 20.07
C ARG A 389 11.86 -4.76 20.81
N ARG A 390 10.90 -4.82 21.73
CA ARG A 390 10.64 -6.05 22.49
C ARG A 390 10.08 -7.17 21.63
N TYR A 391 9.18 -6.87 20.70
CA TYR A 391 8.68 -7.86 19.75
C TYR A 391 9.82 -8.41 18.87
N HIS A 392 10.70 -7.54 18.38
CA HIS A 392 11.86 -7.95 17.59
C HIS A 392 12.85 -8.79 18.41
N TRP A 393 13.14 -8.41 19.65
CA TRP A 393 14.01 -9.20 20.53
C TRP A 393 13.58 -10.67 20.60
N PHE A 394 12.29 -10.94 20.78
CA PHE A 394 11.77 -12.31 20.84
C PHE A 394 11.83 -13.06 19.50
N ASN A 395 11.84 -12.35 18.37
CA ASN A 395 11.93 -12.96 17.03
C ASN A 395 13.36 -13.07 16.49
N MET A 396 14.34 -12.48 17.17
CA MET A 396 15.76 -12.62 16.80
C MET A 396 16.32 -14.01 17.11
N THR A 397 17.27 -14.44 16.30
CA THR A 397 18.13 -15.57 16.64
C THR A 397 18.99 -15.21 17.86
N ILE A 398 19.48 -16.22 18.57
CA ILE A 398 20.34 -16.00 19.75
C ILE A 398 21.59 -15.19 19.38
N SER A 399 22.21 -15.46 18.22
CA SER A 399 23.37 -14.68 17.76
C SER A 399 23.01 -13.21 17.54
N ALA A 400 21.91 -12.91 16.86
CA ALA A 400 21.46 -11.53 16.65
C ALA A 400 21.15 -10.80 17.96
N ARG A 401 20.61 -11.50 18.99
CA ARG A 401 20.40 -10.90 20.32
C ARG A 401 21.69 -10.45 20.99
N TRP A 402 22.78 -11.20 20.83
CA TRP A 402 24.10 -10.81 21.33
C TRP A 402 24.65 -9.59 20.59
N ASP A 403 24.55 -9.61 19.26
CA ASP A 403 25.06 -8.54 18.41
C ASP A 403 24.28 -7.23 18.64
N CYS A 404 23.02 -7.31 19.06
CA CYS A 404 22.15 -6.15 19.26
C CYS A 404 21.88 -5.76 20.73
N LEU A 405 22.71 -6.19 21.70
CA LEU A 405 22.57 -5.82 23.13
C LEU A 405 22.41 -4.30 23.34
N GLU A 406 23.11 -3.51 22.54
CA GLU A 406 23.18 -2.05 22.68
C GLU A 406 21.89 -1.35 22.21
N PHE A 407 21.18 -1.94 21.26
CA PHE A 407 19.99 -1.36 20.64
C PHE A 407 18.70 -1.74 21.37
N TYR A 408 18.62 -2.97 21.87
CA TYR A 408 17.41 -3.53 22.49
C TYR A 408 17.46 -3.54 24.02
N GLY A 409 18.59 -3.12 24.58
CA GLY A 409 18.88 -3.19 26.00
C GLY A 409 18.32 -2.06 26.87
N CYS A 410 18.75 -2.09 28.12
CA CYS A 410 18.52 -1.02 29.07
C CYS A 410 19.24 0.27 28.64
N CYS A 411 18.52 1.38 28.57
CA CYS A 411 19.07 2.70 28.21
C CYS A 411 19.86 3.37 29.35
N ALA A 412 19.73 2.89 30.59
CA ALA A 412 20.48 3.43 31.71
C ALA A 412 21.99 3.20 31.54
N GLU A 413 22.74 4.30 31.62
CA GLU A 413 24.21 4.30 31.61
C GLU A 413 24.73 3.52 32.85
N GLY A 414 25.64 2.56 32.63
CA GLY A 414 26.14 1.67 33.69
C GLY A 414 25.09 0.67 34.19
N CYS A 415 24.29 0.11 33.30
CA CYS A 415 23.35 -0.95 33.66
C CYS A 415 24.13 -2.24 33.99
N PRO A 416 24.15 -2.70 35.26
CA PRO A 416 25.03 -3.79 35.67
C PRO A 416 24.74 -5.11 34.95
N GLU A 417 23.47 -5.32 34.57
CA GLU A 417 23.08 -6.51 33.82
C GLU A 417 23.45 -6.40 32.33
N LYS A 418 23.41 -5.19 31.75
CA LYS A 418 23.89 -4.96 30.38
C LYS A 418 25.41 -5.16 30.33
N ASP A 419 26.13 -4.53 31.24
CA ASP A 419 27.60 -4.63 31.33
C ASP A 419 28.04 -6.08 31.55
N ALA A 420 27.33 -6.85 32.39
CA ALA A 420 27.60 -8.27 32.58
C ALA A 420 27.34 -9.11 31.32
N LEU A 421 26.28 -8.80 30.55
CA LEU A 421 26.01 -9.47 29.28
C LEU A 421 27.04 -9.09 28.21
N GLU A 422 27.51 -7.84 28.17
CA GLU A 422 28.59 -7.41 27.28
C GLU A 422 29.91 -8.14 27.60
N GLY A 423 30.25 -8.29 28.89
CA GLY A 423 31.40 -9.11 29.28
C GLY A 423 31.25 -10.59 28.88
N LEU A 424 30.04 -11.16 28.99
CA LEU A 424 29.76 -12.51 28.49
C LEU A 424 29.84 -12.60 26.96
N ARG A 425 29.44 -11.54 26.23
CA ARG A 425 29.56 -11.45 24.77
C ARG A 425 31.02 -11.51 24.33
N GLU A 426 31.92 -10.83 25.03
CA GLU A 426 33.35 -10.78 24.71
C GLU A 426 34.05 -12.13 24.86
N VAL A 427 33.69 -12.92 25.88
CA VAL A 427 34.29 -14.25 26.12
C VAL A 427 33.61 -15.38 25.35
N ARG A 428 32.45 -15.10 24.73
CA ARG A 428 31.65 -16.10 24.01
C ARG A 428 32.39 -16.60 22.77
N VAL A 429 32.52 -17.91 22.66
CA VAL A 429 32.97 -18.56 21.42
C VAL A 429 31.77 -18.77 20.50
N ARG A 430 31.81 -18.18 19.30
CA ARG A 430 30.73 -18.31 18.31
C ARG A 430 30.53 -19.78 17.93
N GLY A 431 29.29 -20.25 17.95
CA GLY A 431 28.92 -21.65 17.69
C GLY A 431 28.88 -22.55 18.93
N VAL A 432 29.41 -22.11 20.08
CA VAL A 432 29.25 -22.81 21.37
C VAL A 432 28.01 -22.27 22.06
N ARG A 433 27.11 -23.18 22.48
CA ARG A 433 25.84 -22.83 23.16
C ARG A 433 25.92 -23.12 24.65
N GLU A 434 25.90 -22.06 25.45
CA GLU A 434 25.83 -22.14 26.91
C GLU A 434 24.40 -21.82 27.37
N LYS A 435 23.64 -22.88 27.67
CA LYS A 435 22.19 -22.79 27.92
C LYS A 435 21.81 -21.79 29.02
N GLU A 436 22.63 -21.69 30.07
CA GLU A 436 22.37 -20.78 31.20
C GLU A 436 22.59 -19.31 30.82
N VAL A 437 23.64 -19.04 30.04
CA VAL A 437 23.96 -17.69 29.54
C VAL A 437 22.89 -17.23 28.56
N GLU A 438 22.46 -18.11 27.65
CA GLU A 438 21.37 -17.82 26.72
C GLU A 438 20.03 -17.60 27.44
N ALA A 439 19.72 -18.39 28.46
CA ALA A 439 18.52 -18.19 29.28
C ALA A 439 18.55 -16.85 30.03
N ARG A 440 19.72 -16.39 30.47
CA ARG A 440 19.92 -15.08 31.10
C ARG A 440 19.69 -13.94 30.10
N LEU A 441 20.25 -14.05 28.90
CA LEU A 441 20.03 -13.10 27.79
C LEU A 441 18.54 -12.97 27.47
N ASP A 442 17.86 -14.10 27.30
CA ASP A 442 16.44 -14.15 26.99
C ASP A 442 15.59 -13.52 28.10
N ALA A 443 15.89 -13.85 29.35
CA ALA A 443 15.22 -13.29 30.51
C ALA A 443 15.47 -11.77 30.63
N TRP A 444 16.66 -11.29 30.30
CA TRP A 444 16.99 -9.87 30.36
C TRP A 444 16.19 -9.05 29.35
N GLY A 445 16.25 -9.37 28.06
CA GLY A 445 15.48 -8.63 27.05
C GLY A 445 13.96 -8.81 27.24
N GLY A 446 13.53 -9.94 27.79
CA GLY A 446 12.14 -10.15 28.21
C GLY A 446 11.69 -9.29 29.39
N LYS A 447 12.61 -8.82 30.25
CA LYS A 447 12.31 -7.95 31.40
C LYS A 447 12.37 -6.46 31.09
N VAL A 448 12.95 -6.07 29.96
CA VAL A 448 13.03 -4.67 29.54
C VAL A 448 11.61 -4.10 29.37
N LYS A 449 11.35 -2.98 30.05
CA LYS A 449 10.08 -2.25 30.01
C LYS A 449 10.29 -0.86 29.44
N ALA A 450 9.39 -0.47 28.54
CA ALA A 450 9.30 0.89 28.05
C ALA A 450 9.00 1.87 29.18
N CYS A 451 9.53 3.09 29.09
CA CYS A 451 9.10 4.20 29.92
C CYS A 451 7.60 4.45 29.69
N ALA A 452 6.78 4.23 30.73
CA ALA A 452 5.32 4.36 30.64
C ALA A 452 4.83 5.75 30.19
N ALA A 453 5.70 6.76 30.25
CA ALA A 453 5.36 8.13 29.92
C ALA A 453 5.64 8.49 28.46
N CYS A 454 6.74 8.01 27.85
CA CYS A 454 7.11 8.35 26.47
C CYS A 454 7.20 7.15 25.51
N GLY A 455 7.24 5.91 26.01
CA GLY A 455 7.32 4.70 25.18
C GLY A 455 8.66 4.46 24.47
N GLU A 456 9.59 5.42 24.48
CA GLU A 456 10.78 5.37 23.62
C GLU A 456 12.08 4.90 24.30
N THR A 457 12.23 5.09 25.62
CA THR A 457 13.37 4.53 26.39
C THR A 457 12.95 3.28 27.15
N ALA A 458 13.89 2.35 27.28
CA ALA A 458 13.64 1.03 27.86
C ALA A 458 14.56 0.78 29.05
N TYR A 459 14.04 0.15 30.11
CA TYR A 459 14.81 -0.16 31.31
C TYR A 459 14.58 -1.61 31.72
N CYS A 460 15.65 -2.33 32.04
CA CYS A 460 15.55 -3.71 32.56
C CYS A 460 15.02 -3.76 34.00
N SER A 461 15.07 -2.63 34.72
CA SER A 461 14.60 -2.51 36.10
C SER A 461 14.16 -1.09 36.46
N ALA A 462 13.36 -0.95 37.52
CA ALA A 462 13.01 0.35 38.09
C ALA A 462 14.23 1.07 38.69
N GLY A 463 15.27 0.34 39.11
CA GLY A 463 16.53 0.90 39.58
C GLY A 463 17.24 1.66 38.44
N CYS A 464 17.41 1.00 37.30
CA CYS A 464 17.98 1.59 36.10
C CYS A 464 17.18 2.82 35.61
N GLN A 465 15.84 2.73 35.62
CA GLN A 465 15.00 3.87 35.25
C GLN A 465 15.21 5.08 36.17
N ARG A 466 15.31 4.86 37.49
CA ARG A 466 15.54 5.94 38.46
C ARG A 466 16.93 6.55 38.31
N ALA A 467 17.95 5.73 38.09
CA ALA A 467 19.31 6.19 37.88
C ALA A 467 19.43 7.09 36.63
N ASP A 468 18.73 6.74 35.55
CA ASP A 468 18.73 7.52 34.30
C ASP A 468 17.72 8.68 34.30
N TRP A 469 16.84 8.78 35.30
CA TRP A 469 15.67 9.67 35.24
C TRP A 469 16.03 11.15 35.09
N GLU A 470 17.10 11.62 35.74
CA GLU A 470 17.51 13.03 35.65
C GLU A 470 17.88 13.43 34.22
N LYS A 471 18.57 12.54 33.51
CA LYS A 471 18.95 12.69 32.09
C LYS A 471 17.76 12.49 31.16
N HIS A 472 16.93 11.49 31.43
CA HIS A 472 15.80 11.12 30.56
C HIS A 472 14.60 12.08 30.65
N LYS A 473 14.33 12.67 31.83
CA LYS A 473 13.11 13.46 32.09
C LYS A 473 12.90 14.63 31.10
N PRO A 474 13.90 15.45 30.73
CA PRO A 474 13.72 16.51 29.74
C PRO A 474 13.25 16.00 28.38
N GLU A 475 13.86 14.92 27.88
CA GLU A 475 13.48 14.29 26.60
C GLU A 475 12.10 13.66 26.67
N CYS A 476 11.81 12.93 27.76
CA CYS A 476 10.51 12.32 28.01
C CYS A 476 9.38 13.35 27.91
N LEU A 477 9.54 14.53 28.53
CA LEU A 477 8.56 15.61 28.48
C LEU A 477 8.41 16.21 27.08
N LYS A 478 9.52 16.36 26.34
CA LYS A 478 9.49 16.84 24.95
C LYS A 478 8.70 15.89 24.05
N LYS A 479 8.99 14.59 24.15
CA LYS A 479 8.34 13.52 23.39
C LYS A 479 6.84 13.42 23.73
N ARG A 480 6.47 13.51 25.00
CA ARG A 480 5.06 13.59 25.44
C ARG A 480 4.30 14.79 24.88
N LYS A 481 4.95 15.95 24.74
CA LYS A 481 4.33 17.14 24.14
C LYS A 481 4.12 16.97 22.64
N LEU A 482 5.04 16.29 21.95
CA LEU A 482 4.92 15.99 20.53
C LEU A 482 3.79 14.99 20.26
N ALA A 483 3.69 13.92 21.05
CA ALA A 483 2.64 12.91 20.90
C ALA A 483 1.21 13.41 21.18
N ARG A 484 1.05 14.57 21.85
CA ARG A 484 -0.25 15.20 22.13
C ARG A 484 -0.69 16.21 21.07
N ARG A 485 0.17 16.54 20.12
CA ARG A 485 -0.10 17.46 19.02
C ARG A 485 -0.43 16.66 17.77
#